data_AF-A0A6J4XQ52-F1
#
_entry.id   AF-A0A6J4XQ52-F1
#
_cell.length_a   1.000
_cell.length_b   1.000
_cell.length_c   1.000
_cell.angle_alpha   90.00
_cell.angle_beta   90.00
_cell.angle_gamma   90.00
#
_symmetry.space_group_name_H-M   'P 1'
#
loop_
_entity.id
_entity.type
_entity.pdbx_description
1 polymer ?
#
loop_
_entity_poly.entity_id
_entity_poly.type
_entity_poly.pdbx_seq_one_letter_code
_entity_poly.pdbx_strand_id
1 'polypeptide(L)'
;MMIRLKIVLKTLKILLVCSLFGWIILSLAGCGNENIPLASVLTSGRLTLSWNDVPGAASYEIYMSTSPGVTTLNSYKISDVTTPITITDLEPGTTYYFIVAVYPDSGDSRKSKEISYTIADTEGFIEFGDIIGQSEPDDKPLQPAKTPVPSSREEPPVAKKTAPQIPATPRDKAGSEIIICFGDSLTFGSGAGTGQDYPSQLAKMIGKPVVNKGIPGDTTASALRRLNRDVLSAKPDSVLITLGGNDLKNGVAKNIAFGNLKYIVETIQQRGAKVIIGGLKFPGRDRGFGKGFDELALQTGATLIPDIFAGIVDNPDLMSDPIHPNNAGYRIIARQFYEELVPAKKTSQGVGKKAVPAVIKKPDQTARDSVSQTRDVTLAWDNVSDARSYNIYWSDKPGVTRKNGTKIANAKNPHQLKGLIKGKKYYFVVTAVNTLGESKESEEFSFTVGH
;
A
#
# COMPACT_ATOMS: atom_id res chain seq x y z
N MET A 1 11.22 4.63 -71.96
CA MET A 1 10.94 3.22 -72.28
C MET A 1 11.80 2.36 -71.36
N MET A 2 11.15 1.48 -70.60
CA MET A 2 11.55 0.17 -70.02
C MET A 2 13.00 -0.34 -70.24
N ILE A 3 13.66 -1.12 -69.35
CA ILE A 3 13.33 -1.69 -68.01
C ILE A 3 14.63 -2.16 -67.28
N ARG A 4 14.51 -2.51 -65.99
CA ARG A 4 15.51 -3.15 -65.07
C ARG A 4 16.14 -4.47 -65.65
N LEU A 5 17.08 -5.20 -65.02
CA LEU A 5 16.82 -6.11 -63.86
C LEU A 5 17.92 -7.20 -63.60
N LYS A 6 18.14 -7.57 -62.30
CA LYS A 6 18.69 -8.84 -61.70
C LYS A 6 20.23 -9.10 -61.71
N ILE A 7 20.97 -9.25 -60.58
CA ILE A 7 21.00 -10.12 -59.35
C ILE A 7 21.79 -11.46 -59.56
N VAL A 8 22.66 -11.80 -58.57
CA VAL A 8 23.20 -13.13 -58.11
C VAL A 8 24.63 -13.51 -58.56
N LEU A 9 25.58 -13.59 -57.61
CA LEU A 9 26.29 -14.85 -57.24
C LEU A 9 27.01 -14.74 -55.88
N LYS A 10 27.37 -15.89 -55.30
CA LYS A 10 27.86 -16.09 -53.91
C LYS A 10 29.23 -16.82 -53.93
N THR A 11 29.86 -16.96 -52.75
CA THR A 11 31.02 -17.84 -52.42
C THR A 11 32.40 -17.51 -53.05
N LEU A 12 33.58 -17.78 -52.47
CA LEU A 12 34.01 -18.12 -51.08
C LEU A 12 35.57 -18.24 -51.01
N LYS A 13 36.20 -17.84 -49.86
CA LYS A 13 37.57 -18.15 -49.34
C LYS A 13 38.76 -17.36 -49.97
N ILE A 14 39.81 -16.88 -49.26
CA ILE A 14 40.62 -17.42 -48.14
C ILE A 14 41.43 -16.31 -47.40
N LEU A 15 41.77 -16.56 -46.11
CA LEU A 15 42.74 -15.92 -45.17
C LEU A 15 43.38 -14.53 -45.43
N LEU A 16 43.29 -13.65 -44.41
CA LEU A 16 44.47 -13.22 -43.62
C LEU A 16 44.06 -12.85 -42.18
N VAL A 17 45.04 -12.68 -41.28
CA VAL A 17 44.93 -12.69 -39.81
C VAL A 17 45.16 -11.29 -39.19
N CYS A 18 44.64 -11.09 -37.98
CA CYS A 18 44.90 -10.02 -36.99
C CYS A 18 44.13 -8.67 -37.05
N SER A 19 43.71 -8.28 -35.83
CA SER A 19 43.18 -6.97 -35.38
C SER A 19 41.74 -6.57 -35.78
N LEU A 20 41.12 -5.77 -34.90
CA LEU A 20 39.75 -5.22 -34.94
C LEU A 20 38.56 -6.22 -34.83
N PHE A 21 38.32 -6.74 -33.63
CA PHE A 21 36.94 -7.01 -33.19
C PHE A 21 36.30 -5.71 -32.67
N GLY A 22 35.97 -4.81 -33.60
CA GLY A 22 35.09 -3.69 -33.31
C GLY A 22 33.66 -4.18 -33.13
N TRP A 23 33.25 -4.46 -31.89
CA TRP A 23 31.83 -4.66 -31.58
C TRP A 23 31.09 -3.33 -31.72
N ILE A 24 30.45 -3.14 -32.88
CA ILE A 24 29.43 -2.13 -33.08
C ILE A 24 28.24 -2.53 -32.20
N ILE A 25 28.22 -2.04 -30.96
CA ILE A 25 26.99 -1.99 -30.18
C ILE A 25 26.09 -0.98 -30.88
N LEU A 26 25.05 -1.50 -31.53
CA LEU A 26 24.01 -0.68 -32.12
C LEU A 26 23.31 0.08 -31.00
N SER A 27 23.62 1.39 -30.91
CA SER A 27 22.99 2.29 -29.96
C SER A 27 21.50 2.41 -30.27
N LEU A 28 20.70 1.58 -29.58
CA LEU A 28 19.30 1.91 -29.33
C LEU A 28 19.27 3.05 -28.32
N ALA A 29 19.36 4.28 -28.84
CA ALA A 29 19.00 5.49 -28.12
C ALA A 29 17.49 5.48 -27.83
N GLY A 30 17.08 4.67 -26.85
CA GLY A 30 15.77 4.77 -26.24
C GLY A 30 15.72 6.00 -25.35
N CYS A 31 15.06 7.05 -25.81
CA CYS A 31 14.73 8.20 -24.97
C CYS A 31 13.94 7.74 -23.74
N GLY A 32 14.32 8.18 -22.53
CA GLY A 32 13.57 7.83 -21.32
C GLY A 32 14.27 7.90 -19.97
N ASN A 33 15.50 8.42 -19.86
CA ASN A 33 16.13 8.69 -18.55
C ASN A 33 15.97 10.17 -18.16
N GLU A 34 14.75 10.58 -17.79
CA GLU A 34 14.53 11.85 -17.10
C GLU A 34 14.82 11.71 -15.60
N ASN A 35 16.01 12.15 -15.19
CA ASN A 35 16.32 12.76 -13.89
C ASN A 35 15.53 12.26 -12.67
N ILE A 36 15.69 10.97 -12.31
CA ILE A 36 15.49 10.55 -10.92
C ILE A 36 16.84 10.72 -10.21
N PRO A 37 17.01 11.71 -9.30
CA PRO A 37 18.22 11.77 -8.49
C PRO A 37 18.32 10.49 -7.64
N LEU A 38 19.51 9.88 -7.58
CA LEU A 38 19.74 8.71 -6.74
C LEU A 38 19.37 9.02 -5.28
N ALA A 39 18.97 7.98 -4.54
CA ALA A 39 18.77 8.04 -3.08
C ALA A 39 20.01 8.55 -2.29
N SER A 40 21.18 8.68 -2.94
CA SER A 40 22.39 9.32 -2.43
C SER A 40 22.34 10.84 -2.32
N VAL A 41 21.22 11.51 -2.64
CA VAL A 41 21.00 12.95 -2.37
C VAL A 41 20.37 13.18 -0.98
N LEU A 42 19.97 12.11 -0.29
CA LEU A 42 19.50 12.19 1.10
C LEU A 42 20.70 12.29 2.04
N THR A 43 21.10 13.51 2.39
CA THR A 43 21.77 13.74 3.68
C THR A 43 20.78 13.35 4.78
N SER A 44 21.01 12.21 5.42
CA SER A 44 20.28 11.85 6.64
C SER A 44 20.94 12.53 7.83
N GLY A 45 20.23 13.48 8.42
CA GLY A 45 20.62 14.06 9.69
C GLY A 45 20.64 12.98 10.77
N ARG A 46 21.59 13.13 11.71
CA ARG A 46 21.82 12.22 12.82
C ARG A 46 21.62 13.01 14.11
N LEU A 47 20.78 12.50 15.00
CA LEU A 47 20.48 13.14 16.27
C LEU A 47 20.69 12.14 17.40
N THR A 48 21.65 12.42 18.26
CA THR A 48 21.89 11.61 19.46
C THR A 48 21.05 12.15 20.62
N LEU A 49 20.15 11.32 21.13
CA LEU A 49 19.38 11.58 22.34
C LEU A 49 20.06 10.92 23.53
N SER A 50 20.10 11.61 24.66
CA SER A 50 20.66 11.11 25.91
C SER A 50 19.79 11.52 27.11
N TRP A 51 19.81 10.67 28.13
CA TRP A 51 19.13 10.88 29.41
C TRP A 51 19.87 10.15 30.52
N ASN A 52 19.64 10.55 31.78
CA ASN A 52 20.16 9.83 32.93
C ASN A 52 19.43 8.50 33.11
N ASP A 53 20.18 7.43 33.39
CA ASP A 53 19.60 6.11 33.63
C ASP A 53 18.78 6.11 34.93
N VAL A 54 17.62 5.47 34.87
CA VAL A 54 16.55 5.48 35.86
C VAL A 54 16.58 4.16 36.64
N PRO A 55 16.92 4.16 37.94
CA PRO A 55 16.93 2.94 38.73
C PRO A 55 15.58 2.21 38.70
N GLY A 56 15.63 0.92 38.35
CA GLY A 56 14.44 0.07 38.21
C GLY A 56 13.71 0.18 36.86
N ALA A 57 14.27 0.87 35.86
CA ALA A 57 13.78 0.84 34.48
C ALA A 57 13.95 -0.56 33.87
N ALA A 58 12.87 -1.13 33.35
CA ALA A 58 12.89 -2.36 32.56
C ALA A 58 13.12 -2.06 31.07
N SER A 59 12.51 -0.98 30.56
CA SER A 59 12.74 -0.47 29.20
C SER A 59 12.53 1.04 29.09
N TYR A 60 13.07 1.59 28.00
CA TYR A 60 12.79 2.94 27.54
C TYR A 60 12.13 2.89 26.16
N GLU A 61 11.30 3.88 25.87
CA GLU A 61 10.72 4.10 24.55
C GLU A 61 10.87 5.57 24.16
N ILE A 62 11.21 5.85 22.89
CA ILE A 62 11.17 7.20 22.32
C ILE A 62 9.91 7.34 21.48
N TYR A 63 9.20 8.44 21.71
CA TYR A 63 8.05 8.89 20.95
C TYR A 63 8.44 10.14 20.15
N MET A 64 8.30 10.10 18.82
CA MET A 64 8.78 11.15 17.91
C MET A 64 7.71 11.57 16.90
N SER A 65 7.55 12.86 16.66
CA SER A 65 6.65 13.42 15.64
C SER A 65 7.29 14.60 14.90
N THR A 66 6.79 14.96 13.72
CA THR A 66 7.08 16.24 13.03
C THR A 66 6.05 17.32 13.37
N SER A 67 5.03 16.98 14.18
CA SER A 67 4.05 17.92 14.74
C SER A 67 4.21 18.03 16.26
N PRO A 68 4.01 19.21 16.87
CA PRO A 68 4.01 19.37 18.33
C PRO A 68 2.82 18.64 18.97
N GLY A 69 2.91 18.38 20.28
CA GLY A 69 1.90 17.64 21.03
C GLY A 69 2.06 16.13 20.91
N VAL A 70 3.29 15.64 21.03
CA VAL A 70 3.66 14.22 21.06
C VAL A 70 2.93 13.52 22.20
N THR A 71 2.23 12.45 21.84
CA THR A 71 1.58 11.51 22.76
C THR A 71 1.87 10.08 22.30
N THR A 72 1.58 9.10 23.14
CA THR A 72 1.69 7.68 22.77
C THR A 72 0.70 7.24 21.68
N LEU A 73 -0.24 8.11 21.29
CA LEU A 73 -1.31 7.85 20.32
C LEU A 73 -1.14 8.56 18.98
N ASN A 74 -0.19 9.49 18.83
CA ASN A 74 -0.02 10.31 17.61
C ASN A 74 1.43 10.45 17.13
N SER A 75 2.36 9.63 17.63
CA SER A 75 3.79 9.74 17.36
C SER A 75 4.43 8.39 17.05
N TYR A 76 5.51 8.41 16.27
CA TYR A 76 6.29 7.22 15.95
C TYR A 76 7.04 6.72 17.18
N LYS A 77 6.95 5.41 17.43
CA LYS A 77 7.56 4.77 18.60
C LYS A 77 8.81 3.99 18.24
N ILE A 78 9.88 4.24 18.97
CA ILE A 78 11.11 3.44 18.99
C ILE A 78 11.17 2.76 20.36
N SER A 79 10.85 1.47 20.42
CA SER A 79 10.86 0.65 21.64
C SER A 79 12.25 0.10 21.97
N ASP A 80 12.43 -0.31 23.22
CA ASP A 80 13.59 -1.05 23.74
C ASP A 80 14.92 -0.34 23.49
N VAL A 81 14.93 0.98 23.69
CA VAL A 81 16.10 1.84 23.48
C VAL A 81 16.97 1.95 24.74
N THR A 82 18.24 2.27 24.56
CA THR A 82 19.20 2.58 25.63
C THR A 82 19.70 4.02 25.49
N THR A 83 20.23 4.58 26.58
CA THR A 83 20.89 5.89 26.58
C THR A 83 22.42 5.72 26.45
N PRO A 84 23.10 6.52 25.60
CA PRO A 84 22.55 7.37 24.55
C PRO A 84 22.13 6.56 23.30
N ILE A 85 21.24 7.12 22.48
CA ILE A 85 20.84 6.55 21.19
C ILE A 85 20.93 7.58 20.06
N THR A 86 21.63 7.22 18.98
CA THR A 86 21.65 8.01 17.74
C THR A 86 20.50 7.60 16.83
N ILE A 87 19.52 8.50 16.67
CA ILE A 87 18.48 8.38 15.66
C ILE A 87 19.07 8.84 14.32
N THR A 88 19.15 7.92 13.37
CA THR A 88 19.52 8.20 11.98
C THR A 88 18.30 8.47 11.12
N ASP A 89 18.55 8.93 9.89
CA ASP A 89 17.57 9.00 8.81
C ASP A 89 16.48 10.07 9.02
N LEU A 90 16.89 11.14 9.71
CA LEU A 90 16.11 12.36 9.91
C LEU A 90 16.35 13.36 8.76
N GLU A 91 15.40 14.25 8.51
CA GLU A 91 15.46 15.24 7.43
C GLU A 91 16.10 16.56 7.89
N PRO A 92 17.23 17.00 7.29
CA PRO A 92 17.77 18.34 7.52
C PRO A 92 16.76 19.44 7.19
N GLY A 93 16.71 20.45 8.05
CA GLY A 93 15.71 21.53 8.02
C GLY A 93 14.37 21.19 8.68
N THR A 94 14.06 19.92 8.94
CA THR A 94 12.80 19.51 9.60
C THR A 94 12.93 19.55 11.12
N THR A 95 11.92 20.12 11.77
CA THR A 95 11.77 20.07 13.24
C THR A 95 11.06 18.80 13.65
N TYR A 96 11.71 18.03 14.53
CA TYR A 96 11.13 16.87 15.19
C TYR A 96 10.87 17.18 16.67
N TYR A 97 9.82 16.59 17.21
CA TYR A 97 9.38 16.69 18.60
C TYR A 97 9.52 15.32 19.24
N PHE A 98 10.05 15.26 20.47
CA PHE A 98 10.48 14.04 21.13
C PHE A 98 10.01 13.96 22.58
N ILE A 99 9.55 12.79 22.99
CA ILE A 99 9.36 12.39 24.40
C ILE A 99 10.10 11.08 24.64
N VAL A 100 10.84 10.99 25.74
CA VAL A 100 11.38 9.72 26.26
C VAL A 100 10.45 9.21 27.36
N ALA A 101 10.00 7.97 27.24
CA ALA A 101 9.23 7.27 28.27
C ALA A 101 10.07 6.17 28.91
N VAL A 102 9.87 5.95 30.21
CA VAL A 102 10.50 4.87 30.98
C VAL A 102 9.43 3.99 31.62
N TYR A 103 9.60 2.68 31.46
CA TYR A 103 8.71 1.65 31.98
C TYR A 103 9.49 0.79 32.98
N PRO A 104 9.20 0.87 34.29
CA PRO A 104 9.84 0.01 35.28
C PRO A 104 9.17 -1.37 35.38
N ASP A 105 9.85 -2.35 35.96
CA ASP A 105 9.27 -3.67 36.28
C ASP A 105 8.10 -3.59 37.27
N SER A 106 8.06 -2.51 38.07
CA SER A 106 6.97 -2.22 39.02
C SER A 106 6.83 -0.71 39.25
N GLY A 107 5.58 -0.25 39.38
CA GLY A 107 5.23 1.16 39.48
C GLY A 107 4.82 1.78 38.14
N ASP A 108 4.45 3.05 38.17
CA ASP A 108 3.90 3.74 37.00
C ASP A 108 4.98 4.17 35.99
N SER A 109 4.63 4.11 34.70
CA SER A 109 5.47 4.63 33.62
C SER A 109 5.61 6.14 33.71
N ARG A 110 6.81 6.68 33.45
CA ARG A 110 7.08 8.13 33.47
C ARG A 110 7.52 8.62 32.09
N LYS A 111 7.30 9.90 31.80
CA LYS A 111 7.61 10.55 30.51
C LYS A 111 8.39 11.83 30.73
N SER A 112 9.30 12.15 29.82
CA SER A 112 9.93 13.47 29.75
C SER A 112 8.93 14.55 29.30
N LYS A 113 9.33 15.81 29.41
CA LYS A 113 8.73 16.87 28.58
C LYS A 113 8.97 16.60 27.10
N GLU A 114 8.09 17.15 26.26
CA GLU A 114 8.38 17.30 24.84
C GLU A 114 9.57 18.26 24.65
N ILE A 115 10.56 17.82 23.89
CA ILE A 115 11.65 18.66 23.38
C ILE A 115 11.58 18.66 21.86
N SER A 116 11.76 19.83 21.24
CA SER A 116 11.86 19.95 19.78
C SER A 116 13.27 20.25 19.32
N TYR A 117 13.63 19.77 18.13
CA TYR A 117 14.94 19.99 17.52
C TYR A 117 14.83 20.06 16.00
N THR A 118 15.36 21.12 15.40
CA THR A 118 15.49 21.27 13.95
C THR A 118 16.80 20.66 13.50
N ILE A 119 16.72 19.66 12.63
CA ILE A 119 17.88 18.88 12.19
C ILE A 119 18.79 19.75 11.30
N ALA A 120 20.07 19.82 11.64
CA ALA A 120 21.10 20.45 10.82
C ALA A 120 21.75 19.43 9.86
N ASP A 121 22.60 19.90 8.96
CA ASP A 121 23.43 19.05 8.10
C ASP A 121 24.58 18.36 8.87
N THR A 122 24.79 18.71 10.15
CA THR A 122 25.78 18.14 11.07
C THR A 122 25.12 17.24 12.12
N GLU A 123 25.90 16.43 12.84
CA GLU A 123 25.35 15.67 13.98
C GLU A 123 24.78 16.60 15.05
N GLY A 124 23.56 16.29 15.51
CA GLY A 124 22.87 16.98 16.60
C GLY A 124 22.89 16.17 17.90
N PHE A 125 22.71 16.86 19.03
CA PHE A 125 22.64 16.25 20.36
C PHE A 125 21.51 16.87 21.19
N ILE A 126 20.75 16.04 21.89
CA ILE A 126 19.78 16.43 22.93
C ILE A 126 20.09 15.68 24.21
N GLU A 127 20.08 16.40 25.32
CA GLU A 127 20.14 15.86 26.67
C GLU A 127 18.82 16.18 27.37
N PHE A 128 18.08 15.14 27.77
CA PHE A 128 16.80 15.29 28.48
C PHE A 128 16.98 15.52 30.00
N GLY A 129 18.20 15.35 30.52
CA GLY A 129 18.50 15.40 31.95
C GLY A 129 17.80 14.27 32.73
N ASP A 130 17.38 14.58 33.96
CA ASP A 130 16.59 13.67 34.79
C ASP A 130 15.14 13.55 34.26
N ILE A 131 14.80 12.39 33.69
CA ILE A 131 13.41 12.02 33.38
C ILE A 131 12.56 11.93 34.67
N ILE A 132 13.21 11.68 35.81
CA ILE A 132 12.57 11.56 37.12
C ILE A 132 12.40 12.93 37.76
N GLY A 133 11.29 13.64 37.47
CA GLY A 133 11.04 14.89 38.21
C GLY A 133 9.70 15.59 38.06
N GLN A 134 8.89 15.29 37.04
CA GLN A 134 7.67 16.10 36.77
C GLN A 134 6.46 15.20 36.52
N SER A 135 5.44 15.37 37.37
CA SER A 135 4.09 14.81 37.20
C SER A 135 3.43 15.36 35.93
N GLU A 136 2.43 14.64 35.41
CA GLU A 136 1.72 15.03 34.18
C GLU A 136 1.24 16.49 34.20
N PRO A 137 1.53 17.29 33.16
CA PRO A 137 0.79 18.51 32.90
C PRO A 137 -0.49 18.17 32.11
N ASP A 138 -1.62 18.72 32.55
CA ASP A 138 -2.91 18.64 31.87
C ASP A 138 -2.84 19.04 30.38
N ASP A 139 -3.75 18.49 29.58
CA ASP A 139 -3.98 18.79 28.15
C ASP A 139 -4.06 20.30 27.86
N LYS A 140 -2.92 20.92 27.55
CA LYS A 140 -2.84 22.28 27.00
C LYS A 140 -1.59 22.50 26.13
N PRO A 141 -1.72 23.06 24.92
CA PRO A 141 -0.57 23.34 24.07
C PRO A 141 0.35 24.40 24.70
N LEU A 142 1.63 24.05 24.87
CA LEU A 142 2.68 24.99 25.28
C LEU A 142 3.32 25.64 24.05
N GLN A 143 3.69 26.92 24.18
CA GLN A 143 4.30 27.70 23.10
C GLN A 143 5.77 27.30 22.85
N PRO A 144 6.28 27.42 21.62
CA PRO A 144 7.64 26.98 21.28
C PRO A 144 8.72 27.73 22.05
N ALA A 145 9.60 26.98 22.69
CA ALA A 145 10.82 27.50 23.33
C ALA A 145 11.86 27.93 22.29
N LYS A 146 12.75 28.86 22.66
CA LYS A 146 13.74 29.46 21.75
C LYS A 146 14.96 28.55 21.56
N THR A 147 15.33 28.34 20.30
CA THR A 147 16.49 27.53 19.86
C THR A 147 17.84 28.17 20.24
N PRO A 148 18.84 27.41 20.72
CA PRO A 148 20.24 27.84 20.75
C PRO A 148 20.90 27.77 19.37
N VAL A 149 21.88 28.63 19.10
CA VAL A 149 22.63 28.66 17.83
C VAL A 149 23.99 27.93 17.98
N PRO A 150 24.36 26.97 17.11
CA PRO A 150 25.67 26.32 17.17
C PRO A 150 26.82 27.22 16.68
N SER A 151 28.01 27.02 17.25
CA SER A 151 29.25 27.72 16.90
C SER A 151 30.05 26.95 15.83
N SER A 152 30.67 27.66 14.89
CA SER A 152 31.38 27.08 13.75
C SER A 152 32.81 26.62 14.07
N ARG A 153 33.16 25.40 13.62
CA ARG A 153 34.53 24.98 13.32
C ARG A 153 34.55 24.15 12.03
N GLU A 154 35.58 24.33 11.22
CA GLU A 154 35.77 23.63 9.95
C GLU A 154 36.39 22.24 10.16
N GLU A 155 36.04 21.29 9.29
CA GLU A 155 36.67 19.97 9.20
C GLU A 155 37.28 19.69 7.80
N PRO A 156 38.32 18.84 7.71
CA PRO A 156 39.11 18.62 6.49
C PRO A 156 38.48 17.60 5.50
N PRO A 157 38.96 17.55 4.23
CA PRO A 157 38.28 16.80 3.16
C PRO A 157 38.50 15.28 3.21
N VAL A 158 37.42 14.51 3.08
CA VAL A 158 37.43 13.04 3.02
C VAL A 158 37.43 12.53 1.57
N ALA A 159 38.30 11.55 1.28
CA ALA A 159 38.46 10.96 -0.04
C ALA A 159 37.36 9.93 -0.41
N LYS A 160 36.97 9.90 -1.69
CA LYS A 160 35.97 8.96 -2.22
C LYS A 160 36.47 7.51 -2.19
N LYS A 161 35.70 6.60 -1.57
CA LYS A 161 35.79 5.15 -1.79
C LYS A 161 34.46 4.60 -2.28
N THR A 162 34.52 3.83 -3.37
CA THR A 162 33.37 3.22 -4.05
C THR A 162 32.77 2.10 -3.19
N ALA A 163 31.45 2.01 -3.13
CA ALA A 163 30.75 0.97 -2.37
C ALA A 163 30.89 -0.42 -3.05
N PRO A 164 31.18 -1.51 -2.30
CA PRO A 164 31.23 -2.86 -2.85
C PRO A 164 29.82 -3.43 -3.06
N GLN A 165 29.58 -4.01 -4.25
CA GLN A 165 28.40 -4.83 -4.50
C GLN A 165 28.55 -6.18 -3.80
N ILE A 166 27.58 -6.57 -2.97
CA ILE A 166 27.55 -7.86 -2.26
C ILE A 166 26.54 -8.77 -2.97
N PRO A 167 26.90 -10.00 -3.38
CA PRO A 167 25.98 -10.92 -4.04
C PRO A 167 24.92 -11.44 -3.06
N ALA A 168 23.69 -11.58 -3.55
CA ALA A 168 22.58 -12.11 -2.76
C ALA A 168 22.68 -13.64 -2.63
N THR A 169 22.93 -14.14 -1.41
CA THR A 169 22.77 -15.55 -1.06
C THR A 169 21.32 -15.86 -0.66
N PRO A 170 20.71 -16.95 -1.16
CA PRO A 170 19.41 -17.42 -0.66
C PRO A 170 19.48 -17.77 0.83
N ARG A 171 18.38 -17.56 1.55
CA ARG A 171 18.30 -17.71 3.01
C ARG A 171 17.47 -18.94 3.39
N ASP A 172 18.00 -19.78 4.30
CA ASP A 172 17.28 -20.95 4.81
C ASP A 172 16.11 -20.55 5.72
N LYS A 173 14.96 -21.21 5.52
CA LYS A 173 13.68 -20.91 6.20
C LYS A 173 13.58 -21.52 7.61
N ALA A 174 14.38 -21.01 8.54
CA ALA A 174 14.35 -21.43 9.95
C ALA A 174 13.82 -20.35 10.93
N GLY A 175 13.47 -19.15 10.44
CA GLY A 175 12.92 -18.05 11.24
C GLY A 175 11.40 -17.92 11.14
N SER A 176 10.78 -17.28 12.14
CA SER A 176 9.39 -16.81 12.05
C SER A 176 9.28 -15.70 11.00
N GLU A 177 8.34 -15.86 10.07
CA GLU A 177 8.03 -14.91 8.99
C GLU A 177 7.85 -13.46 9.51
N ILE A 178 8.70 -12.53 9.03
CA ILE A 178 8.69 -11.12 9.45
C ILE A 178 7.87 -10.31 8.44
N ILE A 179 6.73 -9.79 8.90
CA ILE A 179 5.81 -8.96 8.13
C ILE A 179 5.86 -7.53 8.65
N ILE A 180 6.16 -6.56 7.78
CA ILE A 180 6.24 -5.13 8.13
C ILE A 180 5.19 -4.35 7.35
N CYS A 181 4.36 -3.57 8.04
CA CYS A 181 3.53 -2.54 7.42
C CYS A 181 4.30 -1.22 7.46
N PHE A 182 4.59 -0.62 6.30
CA PHE A 182 5.46 0.52 6.16
C PHE A 182 4.75 1.66 5.43
N GLY A 183 4.56 2.80 6.10
CA GLY A 183 3.87 3.92 5.48
C GLY A 183 3.58 5.11 6.38
N ASP A 184 2.50 5.82 6.08
CA ASP A 184 2.15 7.11 6.69
C ASP A 184 1.14 7.01 7.85
N SER A 185 0.26 8.00 8.01
CA SER A 185 -0.80 8.00 9.03
C SER A 185 -1.79 6.84 8.87
N LEU A 186 -1.98 6.33 7.65
CA LEU A 186 -2.82 5.17 7.38
C LEU A 186 -2.21 3.88 7.94
N THR A 187 -0.89 3.71 7.83
CA THR A 187 -0.17 2.61 8.47
C THR A 187 -0.14 2.77 9.98
N PHE A 188 0.11 3.99 10.45
CA PHE A 188 0.16 4.31 11.87
C PHE A 188 -1.16 4.01 12.58
N GLY A 189 -2.29 4.26 11.89
CA GLY A 189 -3.63 4.06 12.44
C GLY A 189 -4.22 5.34 13.05
N SER A 190 -3.90 6.52 12.50
CA SER A 190 -4.57 7.77 12.92
C SER A 190 -6.09 7.59 12.82
N GLY A 191 -6.85 7.95 13.86
CA GLY A 191 -8.30 7.70 13.91
C GLY A 191 -8.73 6.35 14.48
N ALA A 192 -7.79 5.42 14.69
CA ALA A 192 -8.05 4.16 15.39
C ALA A 192 -7.90 4.30 16.92
N GLY A 193 -8.64 3.49 17.66
CA GLY A 193 -8.33 3.20 19.06
C GLY A 193 -7.15 2.24 19.19
N THR A 194 -6.60 2.10 20.40
CA THR A 194 -5.43 1.26 20.69
C THR A 194 -5.58 -0.17 20.14
N GLY A 195 -4.65 -0.57 19.27
CA GLY A 195 -4.63 -1.89 18.63
C GLY A 195 -5.74 -2.13 17.60
N GLN A 196 -6.38 -1.07 17.09
CA GLN A 196 -7.38 -1.10 16.02
C GLN A 196 -6.85 -0.52 14.69
N ASP A 197 -5.58 -0.15 14.63
CA ASP A 197 -4.84 0.13 13.39
C ASP A 197 -4.83 -1.10 12.46
N TYR A 198 -4.72 -0.91 11.14
CA TYR A 198 -4.77 -2.06 10.22
C TYR A 198 -3.62 -3.08 10.45
N PRO A 199 -2.38 -2.69 10.82
CA PRO A 199 -1.35 -3.67 11.16
C PRO A 199 -1.71 -4.54 12.37
N SER A 200 -2.20 -3.97 13.47
CA SER A 200 -2.69 -4.73 14.63
C SER A 200 -3.90 -5.61 14.30
N GLN A 201 -4.81 -5.14 13.44
CA GLN A 201 -5.95 -5.94 13.01
C GLN A 201 -5.52 -7.07 12.06
N LEU A 202 -4.54 -6.84 11.17
CA LEU A 202 -3.96 -7.86 10.30
C LEU A 202 -3.24 -8.93 11.14
N ALA A 203 -2.46 -8.55 12.15
CA ALA A 203 -1.80 -9.48 13.08
C ALA A 203 -2.80 -10.46 13.72
N LYS A 204 -3.96 -9.94 14.15
CA LYS A 204 -5.08 -10.74 14.69
C LYS A 204 -5.68 -11.67 13.63
N MET A 205 -5.80 -11.24 12.37
CA MET A 205 -6.33 -12.07 11.28
C MET A 205 -5.38 -13.20 10.86
N ILE A 206 -4.06 -12.95 10.82
CA ILE A 206 -3.06 -13.97 10.42
C ILE A 206 -2.61 -14.87 11.59
N GLY A 207 -2.89 -14.48 12.84
CA GLY A 207 -2.45 -15.22 14.04
C GLY A 207 -0.93 -15.13 14.29
N LYS A 208 -0.28 -14.04 13.87
CA LYS A 208 1.17 -13.80 13.99
C LYS A 208 1.46 -12.31 14.20
N PRO A 209 2.62 -11.93 14.77
CA PRO A 209 3.04 -10.53 14.84
C PRO A 209 3.15 -9.87 13.47
N VAL A 210 2.75 -8.60 13.39
CA VAL A 210 2.99 -7.69 12.26
C VAL A 210 3.61 -6.42 12.82
N VAL A 211 4.72 -5.97 12.24
CA VAL A 211 5.44 -4.78 12.71
C VAL A 211 4.83 -3.53 12.07
N ASN A 212 4.26 -2.65 12.87
CA ASN A 212 3.78 -1.35 12.42
C ASN A 212 4.96 -0.36 12.31
N LYS A 213 5.21 0.17 11.11
CA LYS A 213 6.21 1.22 10.81
C LYS A 213 5.55 2.43 10.11
N GLY A 214 4.35 2.78 10.55
CA GLY A 214 3.65 3.99 10.15
C GLY A 214 4.19 5.24 10.85
N ILE A 215 4.32 6.35 10.11
CA ILE A 215 4.62 7.68 10.68
C ILE A 215 3.63 8.70 10.11
N PRO A 216 2.78 9.36 10.92
CA PRO A 216 1.85 10.36 10.43
C PRO A 216 2.54 11.48 9.64
N GLY A 217 1.98 11.81 8.48
CA GLY A 217 2.52 12.86 7.59
C GLY A 217 3.65 12.43 6.66
N ASP A 218 4.11 11.17 6.71
CA ASP A 218 5.20 10.69 5.85
C ASP A 218 4.89 10.86 4.36
N THR A 219 5.86 11.39 3.63
CA THR A 219 5.91 11.35 2.16
C THR A 219 6.77 10.17 1.70
N THR A 220 6.75 9.87 0.41
CA THR A 220 7.65 8.87 -0.19
C THR A 220 9.13 9.20 0.06
N ALA A 221 9.50 10.47 0.16
CA ALA A 221 10.87 10.91 0.43
C ALA A 221 11.29 10.70 1.90
N SER A 222 10.39 10.98 2.86
CA SER A 222 10.68 10.77 4.29
C SER A 222 10.68 9.29 4.66
N ALA A 223 9.78 8.51 4.06
CA ALA A 223 9.84 7.06 4.12
C ALA A 223 11.15 6.51 3.52
N LEU A 224 11.59 7.01 2.36
CA LEU A 224 12.84 6.56 1.73
C LEU A 224 14.06 6.73 2.64
N ARG A 225 14.18 7.86 3.38
CA ARG A 225 15.27 8.06 4.35
C ARG A 225 15.32 6.92 5.37
N ARG A 226 14.21 6.67 6.07
CA ARG A 226 14.14 5.67 7.15
C ARG A 226 14.04 4.21 6.69
N LEU A 227 14.06 3.94 5.39
CA LEU A 227 13.90 2.62 4.80
C LEU A 227 14.88 1.59 5.40
N ASN A 228 16.15 1.97 5.57
CA ASN A 228 17.14 1.06 6.15
C ASN A 228 16.85 0.74 7.62
N ARG A 229 16.64 1.78 8.44
CA ARG A 229 16.35 1.67 9.88
C ARG A 229 15.09 0.87 10.17
N ASP A 230 14.00 1.16 9.47
CA ASP A 230 12.66 0.67 9.81
C ASP A 230 12.26 -0.61 9.07
N VAL A 231 12.88 -0.91 7.91
CA VAL A 231 12.52 -2.07 7.07
C VAL A 231 13.71 -2.99 6.82
N LEU A 232 14.81 -2.51 6.21
CA LEU A 232 15.86 -3.41 5.71
C LEU A 232 16.67 -4.07 6.84
N SER A 233 16.86 -3.37 7.96
CA SER A 233 17.54 -3.86 9.17
C SER A 233 16.95 -5.17 9.70
N ALA A 234 15.62 -5.27 9.69
CA ALA A 234 14.85 -6.41 10.16
C ALA A 234 14.87 -7.62 9.20
N LYS A 235 15.34 -7.44 7.95
CA LYS A 235 15.40 -8.47 6.90
C LYS A 235 14.05 -9.20 6.70
N PRO A 236 12.96 -8.46 6.34
CA PRO A 236 11.60 -8.98 6.30
C PRO A 236 11.37 -10.02 5.20
N ASP A 237 10.29 -10.80 5.37
CA ASP A 237 9.77 -11.71 4.35
C ASP A 237 8.69 -11.04 3.48
N SER A 238 7.93 -10.11 4.05
CA SER A 238 6.90 -9.33 3.35
C SER A 238 6.80 -7.90 3.89
N VAL A 239 6.63 -6.94 2.98
CA VAL A 239 6.41 -5.51 3.31
C VAL A 239 5.13 -5.00 2.65
N LEU A 240 4.25 -4.42 3.45
CA LEU A 240 2.94 -3.89 3.05
C LEU A 240 3.03 -2.36 3.06
N ILE A 241 2.92 -1.73 1.89
CA ILE A 241 3.21 -0.29 1.72
C ILE A 241 1.93 0.51 1.50
N THR A 242 1.71 1.55 2.30
CA THR A 242 0.73 2.63 2.01
C THR A 242 1.39 3.99 2.15
N LEU A 243 1.78 4.58 1.02
CA LEU A 243 2.54 5.83 0.92
C LEU A 243 2.11 6.61 -0.33
N GLY A 244 2.36 7.92 -0.34
CA GLY A 244 2.06 8.82 -1.47
C GLY A 244 0.85 9.72 -1.25
N GLY A 245 0.07 9.51 -0.18
CA GLY A 245 -1.08 10.36 0.16
C GLY A 245 -0.64 11.78 0.53
N ASN A 246 0.42 11.89 1.35
CA ASN A 246 0.99 13.18 1.71
C ASN A 246 1.74 13.83 0.54
N ASP A 247 2.37 13.08 -0.36
CA ASP A 247 2.94 13.61 -1.61
C ASP A 247 1.86 14.27 -2.47
N LEU A 248 0.71 13.60 -2.64
CA LEU A 248 -0.45 14.16 -3.34
C LEU A 248 -1.04 15.39 -2.61
N LYS A 249 -1.09 15.37 -1.27
CA LYS A 249 -1.57 16.51 -0.46
C LYS A 249 -0.63 17.72 -0.56
N ASN A 250 0.68 17.50 -0.51
CA ASN A 250 1.71 18.53 -0.41
C ASN A 250 2.15 19.06 -1.79
N GLY A 251 1.51 18.64 -2.88
CA GLY A 251 1.81 19.15 -4.22
C GLY A 251 3.00 18.49 -4.93
N VAL A 252 3.63 17.46 -4.33
CA VAL A 252 4.81 16.77 -4.89
C VAL A 252 4.50 16.22 -6.28
N ALA A 253 5.46 16.36 -7.20
CA ALA A 253 5.31 15.92 -8.57
C ALA A 253 5.26 14.38 -8.68
N LYS A 254 4.38 13.85 -9.54
CA LYS A 254 4.15 12.40 -9.68
C LYS A 254 5.44 11.62 -9.94
N ASN A 255 6.31 12.11 -10.83
CA ASN A 255 7.58 11.46 -11.16
C ASN A 255 8.52 11.34 -9.95
N ILE A 256 8.55 12.33 -9.05
CA ILE A 256 9.34 12.28 -7.82
C ILE A 256 8.75 11.24 -6.86
N ALA A 257 7.45 11.33 -6.57
CA ALA A 257 6.78 10.43 -5.63
C ALA A 257 6.89 8.95 -6.06
N PHE A 258 6.61 8.66 -7.34
CA PHE A 258 6.71 7.31 -7.87
C PHE A 258 8.15 6.85 -8.15
N GLY A 259 9.10 7.77 -8.37
CA GLY A 259 10.53 7.46 -8.40
C GLY A 259 11.04 6.97 -7.04
N ASN A 260 10.65 7.66 -5.96
CA ASN A 260 10.94 7.23 -4.58
C ASN A 260 10.28 5.88 -4.27
N LEU A 261 9.00 5.69 -4.58
CA LEU A 261 8.30 4.41 -4.37
C LEU A 261 8.97 3.27 -5.14
N LYS A 262 9.34 3.48 -6.40
CA LYS A 262 10.06 2.50 -7.21
C LYS A 262 11.37 2.08 -6.53
N TYR A 263 12.17 3.04 -6.08
CA TYR A 263 13.41 2.74 -5.36
C TYR A 263 13.15 1.96 -4.05
N ILE A 264 12.15 2.36 -3.25
CA ILE A 264 11.75 1.66 -2.02
C ILE A 264 11.40 0.21 -2.31
N VAL A 265 10.49 -0.02 -3.27
CA VAL A 265 9.98 -1.34 -3.66
C VAL A 265 11.12 -2.23 -4.18
N GLU A 266 11.93 -1.74 -5.12
CA GLU A 266 13.05 -2.49 -5.70
C GLU A 266 14.11 -2.82 -4.65
N THR A 267 14.42 -1.89 -3.73
CA THR A 267 15.40 -2.12 -2.65
C THR A 267 14.92 -3.19 -1.68
N ILE A 268 13.62 -3.22 -1.36
CA ILE A 268 13.02 -4.26 -0.51
C ILE A 268 13.04 -5.62 -1.22
N GLN A 269 12.62 -5.67 -2.49
CA GLN A 269 12.62 -6.90 -3.29
C GLN A 269 14.03 -7.49 -3.51
N GLN A 270 15.04 -6.63 -3.67
CA GLN A 270 16.46 -7.05 -3.77
C GLN A 270 16.97 -7.73 -2.48
N ARG A 271 16.32 -7.52 -1.33
CA ARG A 271 16.60 -8.27 -0.08
C ARG A 271 15.82 -9.59 0.03
N GLY A 272 15.04 -9.95 -0.99
CA GLY A 272 14.24 -11.18 -1.06
C GLY A 272 12.82 -11.08 -0.48
N ALA A 273 12.42 -9.91 0.00
CA ALA A 273 11.10 -9.69 0.58
C ALA A 273 10.02 -9.51 -0.51
N LYS A 274 8.82 -10.03 -0.27
CA LYS A 274 7.62 -9.69 -1.06
C LYS A 274 7.19 -8.26 -0.77
N VAL A 275 6.60 -7.60 -1.75
CA VAL A 275 5.98 -6.27 -1.57
C VAL A 275 4.54 -6.29 -2.02
N ILE A 276 3.65 -5.82 -1.15
CA ILE A 276 2.22 -5.60 -1.43
C ILE A 276 1.96 -4.10 -1.25
N ILE A 277 1.45 -3.45 -2.29
CA ILE A 277 1.18 -2.01 -2.31
C ILE A 277 -0.33 -1.80 -2.13
N GLY A 278 -0.70 -1.05 -1.09
CA GLY A 278 -2.03 -0.45 -0.97
C GLY A 278 -2.07 0.84 -1.79
N GLY A 279 -2.53 0.74 -3.03
CA GLY A 279 -2.67 1.88 -3.94
C GLY A 279 -3.67 2.89 -3.40
N LEU A 280 -3.34 4.17 -3.53
CA LEU A 280 -4.16 5.28 -3.06
C LEU A 280 -4.85 5.93 -4.26
N LYS A 281 -6.19 5.94 -4.26
CA LYS A 281 -7.01 6.50 -5.33
C LYS A 281 -7.90 7.60 -4.77
N PHE A 282 -7.89 8.77 -5.39
CA PHE A 282 -8.60 9.94 -4.86
C PHE A 282 -9.56 10.52 -5.92
N PRO A 283 -10.81 10.03 -6.03
CA PRO A 283 -11.78 10.51 -7.01
C PRO A 283 -11.87 12.05 -7.05
N GLY A 284 -11.78 12.62 -8.26
CA GLY A 284 -11.77 14.07 -8.50
C GLY A 284 -10.50 14.84 -8.10
N ARG A 285 -9.58 14.24 -7.33
CA ARG A 285 -8.32 14.89 -6.86
C ARG A 285 -7.05 14.08 -7.11
N ASP A 286 -7.16 12.96 -7.82
CA ASP A 286 -6.13 11.93 -7.98
C ASP A 286 -4.81 12.41 -8.60
N ARG A 287 -4.86 13.42 -9.48
CA ARG A 287 -3.72 13.95 -10.27
C ARG A 287 -2.89 12.84 -10.97
N GLY A 288 -3.50 11.69 -11.24
CA GLY A 288 -2.88 10.54 -11.91
C GLY A 288 -2.10 9.59 -10.99
N PHE A 289 -2.26 9.70 -9.67
CA PHE A 289 -1.63 8.79 -8.69
C PHE A 289 -2.16 7.36 -8.81
N GLY A 290 -3.46 7.13 -9.00
CA GLY A 290 -4.01 5.78 -9.17
C GLY A 290 -3.34 5.03 -10.34
N LYS A 291 -3.24 5.70 -11.50
CA LYS A 291 -2.49 5.17 -12.66
C LYS A 291 -0.98 5.03 -12.39
N GLY A 292 -0.42 5.87 -11.53
CA GLY A 292 0.96 5.74 -11.07
C GLY A 292 1.19 4.47 -10.25
N PHE A 293 0.24 4.04 -9.42
CA PHE A 293 0.32 2.77 -8.70
C PHE A 293 0.21 1.57 -9.65
N ASP A 294 -0.68 1.62 -10.64
CA ASP A 294 -0.75 0.61 -11.71
C ASP A 294 0.60 0.51 -12.46
N GLU A 295 1.18 1.65 -12.85
CA GLU A 295 2.48 1.74 -13.52
C GLU A 295 3.63 1.19 -12.65
N LEU A 296 3.66 1.52 -11.36
CA LEU A 296 4.65 1.06 -10.39
C LEU A 296 4.60 -0.46 -10.19
N ALA A 297 3.41 -1.03 -10.04
CA ALA A 297 3.21 -2.47 -9.88
C ALA A 297 3.66 -3.24 -11.13
N LEU A 298 3.32 -2.74 -12.33
CA LEU A 298 3.78 -3.31 -13.59
C LEU A 298 5.30 -3.23 -13.77
N GLN A 299 5.95 -2.16 -13.31
CA GLN A 299 7.41 -2.00 -13.42
C GLN A 299 8.20 -2.87 -12.42
N THR A 300 7.66 -3.10 -11.23
CA THR A 300 8.37 -3.78 -10.12
C THR A 300 7.93 -5.22 -9.89
N GLY A 301 6.79 -5.63 -10.47
CA GLY A 301 6.17 -6.93 -10.18
C GLY A 301 5.64 -7.07 -8.75
N ALA A 302 5.51 -5.96 -8.00
CA ALA A 302 4.87 -5.95 -6.69
C ALA A 302 3.37 -6.21 -6.81
N THR A 303 2.78 -6.89 -5.83
CA THR A 303 1.33 -7.06 -5.74
C THR A 303 0.68 -5.71 -5.46
N LEU A 304 -0.43 -5.39 -6.14
CA LEU A 304 -1.15 -4.13 -5.99
C LEU A 304 -2.61 -4.39 -5.59
N ILE A 305 -3.02 -3.79 -4.48
CA ILE A 305 -4.42 -3.50 -4.15
C ILE A 305 -4.71 -2.12 -4.79
N PRO A 306 -5.49 -2.01 -5.88
CA PRO A 306 -5.52 -0.77 -6.68
C PRO A 306 -6.14 0.45 -5.98
N ASP A 307 -6.97 0.21 -4.96
CA ASP A 307 -7.60 1.24 -4.15
C ASP A 307 -7.83 0.70 -2.73
N ILE A 308 -6.90 1.00 -1.82
CA ILE A 308 -6.95 0.57 -0.42
C ILE A 308 -8.13 1.20 0.35
N PHE A 309 -8.71 2.28 -0.18
CA PHE A 309 -9.87 2.97 0.37
C PHE A 309 -11.20 2.47 -0.19
N ALA A 310 -11.18 1.46 -1.07
CA ALA A 310 -12.37 0.92 -1.71
C ALA A 310 -13.44 0.48 -0.69
N GLY A 311 -14.59 1.16 -0.71
CA GLY A 311 -15.72 0.91 0.19
C GLY A 311 -15.60 1.56 1.58
N ILE A 312 -14.59 2.41 1.81
CA ILE A 312 -14.34 3.09 3.09
C ILE A 312 -14.74 4.58 3.00
N VAL A 313 -14.10 5.35 2.10
CA VAL A 313 -14.17 6.83 2.09
C VAL A 313 -15.56 7.40 1.77
N ASP A 314 -16.41 6.64 1.05
CA ASP A 314 -17.80 7.02 0.76
C ASP A 314 -18.77 6.70 1.91
N ASN A 315 -18.29 6.20 3.06
CA ASN A 315 -19.10 5.83 4.20
C ASN A 315 -18.61 6.50 5.49
N PRO A 316 -19.33 7.52 6.03
CA PRO A 316 -18.91 8.22 7.24
C PRO A 316 -18.81 7.31 8.46
N ASP A 317 -19.59 6.22 8.53
CA ASP A 317 -19.55 5.25 9.65
C ASP A 317 -18.22 4.45 9.69
N LEU A 318 -17.39 4.53 8.65
CA LEU A 318 -16.07 3.89 8.56
C LEU A 318 -14.91 4.88 8.72
N MET A 319 -15.20 6.16 8.90
CA MET A 319 -14.22 7.25 9.04
C MET A 319 -14.18 7.79 10.48
N SER A 320 -13.03 8.32 10.89
CA SER A 320 -12.89 9.11 12.13
C SER A 320 -12.90 10.61 11.84
N ASP A 321 -12.38 10.98 10.68
CA ASP A 321 -12.31 12.35 10.15
C ASP A 321 -12.38 12.29 8.59
N PRO A 322 -12.38 13.42 7.85
CA PRO A 322 -12.50 13.41 6.39
C PRO A 322 -11.36 12.74 5.59
N ILE A 323 -10.32 12.22 6.26
CA ILE A 323 -9.12 11.63 5.66
C ILE A 323 -8.87 10.22 6.22
N HIS A 324 -9.04 10.02 7.53
CA HIS A 324 -8.64 8.78 8.20
C HIS A 324 -9.82 7.84 8.52
N PRO A 325 -9.66 6.52 8.30
CA PRO A 325 -10.60 5.51 8.77
C PRO A 325 -10.73 5.46 10.30
N ASN A 326 -11.86 4.98 10.80
CA ASN A 326 -12.00 4.52 12.18
C ASN A 326 -11.70 3.01 12.29
N ASN A 327 -11.85 2.43 13.48
CA ASN A 327 -11.64 1.00 13.76
C ASN A 327 -12.28 0.05 12.73
N ALA A 328 -13.51 0.35 12.28
CA ALA A 328 -14.24 -0.48 11.34
C ALA A 328 -13.72 -0.34 9.89
N GLY A 329 -13.28 0.87 9.50
CA GLY A 329 -12.61 1.11 8.22
C GLY A 329 -11.22 0.46 8.16
N TYR A 330 -10.40 0.59 9.21
CA TYR A 330 -9.11 -0.10 9.29
C TYR A 330 -9.22 -1.63 9.23
N ARG A 331 -10.34 -2.21 9.68
CA ARG A 331 -10.63 -3.64 9.53
C ARG A 331 -10.80 -4.08 8.07
N ILE A 332 -11.26 -3.17 7.20
CA ILE A 332 -11.40 -3.42 5.77
C ILE A 332 -10.01 -3.37 5.12
N ILE A 333 -9.19 -2.38 5.44
CA ILE A 333 -7.79 -2.29 4.99
C ILE A 333 -6.99 -3.54 5.39
N ALA A 334 -7.09 -3.95 6.66
CA ALA A 334 -6.45 -5.17 7.16
C ALA A 334 -6.89 -6.42 6.38
N ARG A 335 -8.16 -6.50 5.98
CA ARG A 335 -8.70 -7.62 5.20
C ARG A 335 -8.17 -7.62 3.76
N GLN A 336 -8.10 -6.48 3.10
CA GLN A 336 -7.56 -6.40 1.73
C GLN A 336 -6.09 -6.85 1.70
N PHE A 337 -5.28 -6.41 2.68
CA PHE A 337 -3.92 -6.92 2.84
C PHE A 337 -3.84 -8.40 3.22
N TYR A 338 -4.77 -8.91 4.06
CA TYR A 338 -4.84 -10.33 4.41
C TYR A 338 -5.10 -11.22 3.17
N GLU A 339 -6.03 -10.80 2.30
CA GLU A 339 -6.44 -11.56 1.11
C GLU A 339 -5.28 -11.71 0.10
N GLU A 340 -4.41 -10.70 -0.04
CA GLU A 340 -3.19 -10.77 -0.85
C GLU A 340 -2.01 -11.50 -0.17
N LEU A 341 -1.87 -11.35 1.16
CA LEU A 341 -0.76 -11.93 1.91
C LEU A 341 -0.92 -13.45 2.14
N VAL A 342 -2.17 -13.91 2.33
CA VAL A 342 -2.53 -15.31 2.58
C VAL A 342 -3.38 -15.84 1.41
N PRO A 343 -2.79 -16.09 0.22
CA PRO A 343 -3.54 -16.59 -0.92
C PRO A 343 -4.18 -17.94 -0.59
N ALA A 344 -5.45 -18.08 -0.93
CA ALA A 344 -6.23 -19.28 -0.62
C ALA A 344 -5.54 -20.56 -1.10
N LYS A 345 -5.47 -21.58 -0.22
CA LYS A 345 -5.02 -22.93 -0.60
C LYS A 345 -5.91 -23.43 -1.74
N LYS A 346 -5.40 -23.45 -2.96
CA LYS A 346 -6.09 -24.03 -4.12
C LYS A 346 -6.29 -25.54 -3.90
N THR A 347 -7.45 -25.92 -3.40
CA THR A 347 -7.91 -27.31 -3.37
C THR A 347 -8.15 -27.78 -4.81
N SER A 348 -7.20 -28.55 -5.32
CA SER A 348 -7.27 -29.14 -6.65
C SER A 348 -8.27 -30.30 -6.68
N GLN A 349 -9.50 -30.04 -7.14
CA GLN A 349 -10.33 -31.06 -7.78
C GLN A 349 -10.91 -30.48 -9.08
N GLY A 350 -10.77 -31.24 -10.17
CA GLY A 350 -11.17 -30.80 -11.50
C GLY A 350 -12.21 -31.73 -12.12
N VAL A 351 -13.26 -31.12 -12.68
CA VAL A 351 -14.20 -31.66 -13.67
C VAL A 351 -14.68 -30.42 -14.47
N GLY A 352 -14.86 -30.38 -15.78
CA GLY A 352 -14.58 -31.31 -16.86
C GLY A 352 -15.19 -30.72 -18.14
N LYS A 353 -14.38 -30.33 -19.14
CA LYS A 353 -14.89 -29.68 -20.36
C LYS A 353 -15.65 -30.67 -21.24
N LYS A 354 -16.82 -30.27 -21.77
CA LYS A 354 -17.44 -30.84 -22.98
C LYS A 354 -17.98 -29.72 -23.87
N ALA A 355 -18.06 -29.94 -25.18
CA ALA A 355 -18.06 -28.85 -26.16
C ALA A 355 -18.95 -29.12 -27.40
N VAL A 356 -19.37 -28.01 -28.04
CA VAL A 356 -19.91 -27.83 -29.42
C VAL A 356 -21.23 -28.58 -29.79
N PRO A 357 -22.01 -28.19 -30.83
CA PRO A 357 -21.66 -27.45 -32.07
C PRO A 357 -22.47 -26.18 -32.43
N ALA A 358 -22.10 -25.55 -33.56
CA ALA A 358 -22.63 -24.30 -34.11
C ALA A 358 -23.57 -24.51 -35.31
N VAL A 359 -24.22 -23.44 -35.83
CA VAL A 359 -24.46 -23.15 -37.27
C VAL A 359 -25.21 -21.79 -37.50
N ILE A 360 -24.56 -20.84 -38.22
CA ILE A 360 -25.01 -20.00 -39.37
C ILE A 360 -26.43 -19.32 -39.29
N LYS A 361 -26.71 -18.02 -39.55
CA LYS A 361 -26.33 -17.07 -40.65
C LYS A 361 -26.65 -15.58 -40.29
N LYS A 362 -26.13 -14.63 -41.08
CA LYS A 362 -26.59 -13.21 -41.27
C LYS A 362 -26.82 -12.97 -42.79
N PRO A 363 -27.40 -11.87 -43.29
CA PRO A 363 -27.80 -10.60 -42.65
C PRO A 363 -29.37 -10.43 -42.68
N ASP A 364 -30.07 -9.28 -42.72
CA ASP A 364 -29.73 -7.85 -42.89
C ASP A 364 -30.77 -6.86 -42.26
N GLN A 365 -30.78 -5.58 -42.68
CA GLN A 365 -31.50 -4.43 -42.12
C GLN A 365 -32.96 -4.22 -42.60
N THR A 366 -33.84 -3.77 -41.70
CA THR A 366 -34.65 -2.53 -41.87
C THR A 366 -35.35 -2.17 -40.56
N ALA A 367 -35.58 -0.87 -40.31
CA ALA A 367 -36.17 -0.39 -39.06
C ALA A 367 -37.59 0.16 -39.28
N ARG A 368 -38.57 -0.39 -38.53
CA ARG A 368 -39.67 0.35 -37.88
C ARG A 368 -40.49 -0.56 -36.96
N ASP A 369 -40.96 0.03 -35.87
CA ASP A 369 -42.11 -0.37 -35.04
C ASP A 369 -42.09 -1.78 -34.42
N SER A 370 -41.09 -2.02 -33.56
CA SER A 370 -41.10 -3.16 -32.64
C SER A 370 -42.08 -2.93 -31.49
N VAL A 371 -43.32 -3.42 -31.62
CA VAL A 371 -44.10 -3.81 -30.43
C VAL A 371 -43.24 -4.80 -29.64
N SER A 372 -42.77 -4.38 -28.47
CA SER A 372 -41.79 -5.12 -27.69
C SER A 372 -42.39 -6.43 -27.20
N GLN A 373 -42.21 -7.52 -27.96
CA GLN A 373 -42.61 -8.86 -27.54
C GLN A 373 -41.88 -9.18 -26.22
N THR A 374 -42.65 -9.56 -25.21
CA THR A 374 -42.10 -9.94 -23.91
C THR A 374 -42.20 -11.45 -23.70
N ARG A 375 -41.35 -11.97 -22.81
CA ARG A 375 -41.38 -13.36 -22.33
C ARG A 375 -41.17 -13.40 -20.83
N ASP A 376 -41.73 -14.43 -20.22
CA ASP A 376 -41.46 -14.77 -18.83
C ASP A 376 -40.23 -15.70 -18.76
N VAL A 377 -39.37 -15.50 -17.77
CA VAL A 377 -38.13 -16.26 -17.58
C VAL A 377 -38.02 -16.74 -16.15
N THR A 378 -37.65 -18.01 -15.97
CA THR A 378 -37.42 -18.61 -14.66
C THR A 378 -35.92 -18.59 -14.34
N LEU A 379 -35.55 -17.91 -13.26
CA LEU A 379 -34.23 -17.99 -12.62
C LEU A 379 -34.22 -19.12 -11.59
N ALA A 380 -33.14 -19.88 -11.54
CA ALA A 380 -32.88 -20.89 -10.54
C ALA A 380 -31.43 -20.77 -10.06
N TRP A 381 -31.17 -21.10 -8.81
CA TRP A 381 -29.84 -21.09 -8.19
C TRP A 381 -29.74 -22.22 -7.15
N ASP A 382 -28.56 -22.41 -6.54
CA ASP A 382 -28.40 -23.40 -5.47
C ASP A 382 -28.94 -22.88 -4.14
N ASN A 383 -29.60 -23.75 -3.37
CA ASN A 383 -30.15 -23.36 -2.07
C ASN A 383 -29.06 -23.25 -0.99
N VAL A 384 -29.10 -22.17 -0.22
CA VAL A 384 -28.25 -21.98 0.97
C VAL A 384 -28.98 -22.52 2.20
N SER A 385 -28.30 -23.37 2.99
CA SER A 385 -28.88 -24.16 4.09
C SER A 385 -29.71 -23.36 5.10
N ASP A 386 -29.25 -22.16 5.44
CA ASP A 386 -29.84 -21.32 6.49
C ASP A 386 -30.66 -20.15 5.94
N ALA A 387 -30.92 -20.11 4.62
CA ALA A 387 -31.69 -19.04 4.00
C ALA A 387 -33.21 -19.25 4.18
N ARG A 388 -33.89 -18.21 4.70
CA ARG A 388 -35.35 -18.19 4.83
C ARG A 388 -36.04 -17.58 3.61
N SER A 389 -35.37 -16.66 2.92
CA SER A 389 -35.78 -16.12 1.63
C SER A 389 -34.55 -15.63 0.84
N TYR A 390 -34.76 -15.18 -0.39
CA TYR A 390 -33.72 -14.56 -1.21
C TYR A 390 -34.14 -13.17 -1.67
N ASN A 391 -33.19 -12.31 -2.01
CA ASN A 391 -33.48 -11.15 -2.86
C ASN A 391 -32.74 -11.29 -4.19
N ILE A 392 -33.41 -10.93 -5.28
CA ILE A 392 -32.82 -10.83 -6.62
C ILE A 392 -32.63 -9.34 -6.91
N TYR A 393 -31.49 -8.98 -7.46
CA TYR A 393 -31.21 -7.64 -7.98
C TYR A 393 -30.90 -7.77 -9.45
N TRP A 394 -31.47 -6.92 -10.30
CA TRP A 394 -31.31 -7.06 -11.74
C TRP A 394 -31.29 -5.74 -12.52
N SER A 395 -30.73 -5.76 -13.72
CA SER A 395 -30.66 -4.61 -14.63
C SER A 395 -30.54 -5.07 -16.10
N ASP A 396 -30.69 -4.13 -17.03
CA ASP A 396 -30.32 -4.32 -18.44
C ASP A 396 -28.87 -3.91 -18.75
N LYS A 397 -28.11 -3.49 -17.73
CA LYS A 397 -26.69 -3.15 -17.79
C LYS A 397 -25.87 -4.06 -16.86
N PRO A 398 -24.61 -4.39 -17.22
CA PRO A 398 -23.70 -5.14 -16.36
C PRO A 398 -23.28 -4.34 -15.13
N GLY A 399 -22.73 -5.03 -14.12
CA GLY A 399 -22.30 -4.45 -12.85
C GLY A 399 -23.43 -4.31 -11.83
N VAL A 400 -24.40 -5.24 -11.85
CA VAL A 400 -25.54 -5.28 -10.95
C VAL A 400 -25.10 -5.65 -9.54
N THR A 401 -25.55 -4.83 -8.60
CA THR A 401 -25.33 -4.96 -7.15
C THR A 401 -26.61 -4.59 -6.40
N ARG A 402 -26.61 -4.75 -5.07
CA ARG A 402 -27.70 -4.28 -4.19
C ARG A 402 -28.01 -2.79 -4.30
N LYS A 403 -27.03 -1.99 -4.72
CA LYS A 403 -27.10 -0.52 -4.73
C LYS A 403 -27.68 0.04 -6.03
N ASN A 404 -27.52 -0.68 -7.16
CA ASN A 404 -27.91 -0.19 -8.49
C ASN A 404 -28.87 -1.13 -9.25
N GLY A 405 -29.08 -2.36 -8.79
CA GLY A 405 -30.03 -3.31 -9.37
C GLY A 405 -31.47 -3.10 -8.85
N THR A 406 -32.44 -3.33 -9.72
CA THR A 406 -33.86 -3.41 -9.35
C THR A 406 -34.07 -4.60 -8.40
N LYS A 407 -34.42 -4.32 -7.14
CA LYS A 407 -34.63 -5.34 -6.11
C LYS A 407 -36.00 -6.03 -6.26
N ILE A 408 -36.00 -7.35 -6.29
CA ILE A 408 -37.14 -8.22 -5.99
C ILE A 408 -36.85 -8.85 -4.62
N ALA A 409 -37.61 -8.47 -3.60
CA ALA A 409 -37.43 -8.97 -2.24
C ALA A 409 -38.23 -10.25 -1.98
N ASN A 410 -37.74 -11.10 -1.06
CA ASN A 410 -38.40 -12.35 -0.65
C ASN A 410 -38.72 -13.32 -1.81
N ALA A 411 -37.86 -13.36 -2.82
CA ALA A 411 -37.93 -14.32 -3.90
C ALA A 411 -37.79 -15.76 -3.37
N LYS A 412 -38.62 -16.65 -3.91
CA LYS A 412 -38.46 -18.11 -3.77
C LYS A 412 -37.58 -18.64 -4.89
N ASN A 413 -36.87 -19.72 -4.63
CA ASN A 413 -36.06 -20.43 -5.63
C ASN A 413 -36.81 -21.69 -6.11
N PRO A 414 -37.04 -21.88 -7.43
CA PRO A 414 -36.79 -20.95 -8.52
C PRO A 414 -37.81 -19.80 -8.58
N HIS A 415 -37.45 -18.70 -9.25
CA HIS A 415 -38.26 -17.48 -9.38
C HIS A 415 -38.60 -17.15 -10.84
N GLN A 416 -39.87 -16.86 -11.14
CA GLN A 416 -40.29 -16.44 -12.48
C GLN A 416 -40.42 -14.92 -12.56
N LEU A 417 -39.57 -14.28 -13.38
CA LEU A 417 -39.74 -12.88 -13.79
C LEU A 417 -40.63 -12.82 -15.03
N LYS A 418 -41.53 -11.84 -15.07
CA LYS A 418 -42.46 -11.64 -16.18
C LYS A 418 -42.13 -10.42 -17.00
N GLY A 419 -42.53 -10.43 -18.27
CA GLY A 419 -42.48 -9.23 -19.11
C GLY A 419 -41.09 -8.78 -19.57
N LEU A 420 -40.07 -9.66 -19.56
CA LEU A 420 -38.73 -9.30 -20.05
C LEU A 420 -38.71 -9.20 -21.58
N ILE A 421 -37.98 -8.22 -22.12
CA ILE A 421 -37.97 -7.91 -23.56
C ILE A 421 -37.22 -8.99 -24.33
N LYS A 422 -37.89 -9.59 -25.31
CA LYS A 422 -37.34 -10.58 -26.25
C LYS A 422 -36.08 -10.06 -26.94
N GLY A 423 -35.01 -10.84 -26.96
CA GLY A 423 -33.72 -10.47 -27.54
C GLY A 423 -32.89 -9.48 -26.72
N LYS A 424 -33.38 -8.97 -25.58
CA LYS A 424 -32.61 -8.08 -24.70
C LYS A 424 -31.82 -8.88 -23.66
N LYS A 425 -30.61 -8.40 -23.33
CA LYS A 425 -29.74 -9.00 -22.31
C LYS A 425 -30.00 -8.36 -20.95
N TYR A 426 -30.05 -9.19 -19.92
CA TYR A 426 -30.26 -8.79 -18.53
C TYR A 426 -29.21 -9.44 -17.62
N TYR A 427 -28.94 -8.78 -16.50
CA TYR A 427 -27.89 -9.08 -15.54
C TYR A 427 -28.51 -9.19 -14.13
N PHE A 428 -28.01 -10.10 -13.31
CA PHE A 428 -28.64 -10.52 -12.05
C PHE A 428 -27.59 -10.87 -10.99
N VAL A 429 -27.82 -10.44 -9.74
CA VAL A 429 -27.20 -11.04 -8.56
C VAL A 429 -28.28 -11.48 -7.57
N VAL A 430 -28.02 -12.56 -6.84
CA VAL A 430 -28.95 -13.11 -5.84
C VAL A 430 -28.29 -13.06 -4.46
N THR A 431 -29.10 -12.89 -3.43
CA THR A 431 -28.68 -12.80 -2.03
C THR A 431 -29.54 -13.72 -1.18
N ALA A 432 -28.96 -14.37 -0.17
CA ALA A 432 -29.69 -15.13 0.83
C ALA A 432 -30.03 -14.22 2.02
N VAL A 433 -31.22 -14.41 2.60
CA VAL A 433 -31.71 -13.66 3.77
C VAL A 433 -32.10 -14.65 4.87
N ASN A 434 -31.63 -14.40 6.09
CA ASN A 434 -32.07 -15.11 7.29
C ASN A 434 -32.22 -14.15 8.48
N THR A 435 -32.39 -14.70 9.69
CA THR A 435 -32.59 -13.89 10.92
C THR A 435 -31.40 -13.04 11.34
N LEU A 436 -30.21 -13.31 10.81
CA LEU A 436 -28.99 -12.52 11.05
C LEU A 436 -28.77 -11.44 9.98
N GLY A 437 -29.56 -11.43 8.91
CA GLY A 437 -29.53 -10.42 7.86
C GLY A 437 -29.42 -10.99 6.44
N GLU A 438 -28.96 -10.14 5.53
CA GLU A 438 -28.77 -10.43 4.11
C GLU A 438 -27.28 -10.73 3.84
N SER A 439 -26.97 -11.77 3.05
CA SER A 439 -25.63 -12.36 2.84
C SER A 439 -24.62 -11.44 2.13
N LYS A 440 -23.63 -11.98 1.39
CA LYS A 440 -23.04 -11.27 0.24
C LYS A 440 -23.88 -11.48 -1.03
N GLU A 441 -23.63 -10.71 -2.07
CA GLU A 441 -24.16 -10.95 -3.43
C GLU A 441 -23.52 -12.20 -4.03
N SER A 442 -24.25 -12.92 -4.88
CA SER A 442 -23.66 -13.89 -5.80
C SER A 442 -22.73 -13.21 -6.80
N GLU A 443 -21.97 -13.99 -7.56
CA GLU A 443 -21.42 -13.50 -8.82
C GLU A 443 -22.55 -13.00 -9.75
N GLU A 444 -22.24 -12.04 -10.63
CA GLU A 444 -23.19 -11.56 -11.62
C GLU A 444 -23.45 -12.63 -12.69
N PHE A 445 -24.69 -13.07 -12.77
CA PHE A 445 -25.18 -13.89 -13.86
C PHE A 445 -25.84 -13.02 -14.94
N SER A 446 -25.72 -13.39 -16.22
CA SER A 446 -26.38 -12.65 -17.30
C SER A 446 -26.84 -13.54 -18.45
N PHE A 447 -28.00 -13.22 -19.03
CA PHE A 447 -28.57 -13.97 -20.15
C PHE A 447 -29.35 -13.05 -21.11
N THR A 448 -29.52 -13.50 -22.35
CA THR A 448 -30.35 -12.83 -23.36
C THR A 448 -31.68 -13.57 -23.48
N VAL A 449 -32.81 -12.86 -23.40
CA VAL A 449 -34.15 -13.45 -23.54
C VAL A 449 -34.30 -14.07 -24.94
N GLY A 450 -34.62 -15.36 -25.01
CA GLY A 450 -34.67 -16.12 -26.27
C GLY A 450 -35.68 -15.60 -27.29
N HIS A 451 -35.46 -15.96 -28.57
CA HIS A 451 -36.35 -15.64 -29.70
C HIS A 451 -37.59 -16.57 -29.78
#